data_AF-A0A6J0D502-F1
#
_entry.id   AF-A0A6J0D502-F1
#
_cell.length_a   1.000
_cell.length_b   1.000
_cell.length_c   1.000
_cell.angle_alpha   90.00
_cell.angle_beta   90.00
_cell.angle_gamma   90.00
#
_symmetry.space_group_name_H-M   'P 1'
#
loop_
_entity.id
_entity.type
_entity.pdbx_description
1 polymer ?
#
loop_
_entity_poly.entity_id
_entity_poly.type
_entity_poly.pdbx_seq_one_letter_code
_entity_poly.pdbx_strand_id
1 'polypeptide(L)'
;MLLSLISKFPCLQNLSLSNIYFLTGCLEKWLRCLKTPMTSLSISSSWLSRSDLDYLSQCLNIQELKHLYLIGVELPDSCPKLLGLLLERISSTLQTLELEECEMRDCHFNAILPSLSQCSQLTVVNFCNNNISLLVLKNLLCHTAKLSKLTYEKYPATLECYEELRILKDKFMLLCPELVDILRAERQPKKVSFFTRTCLNCFHCCFYSLEARLFCLCP
;
A
#
# COMPACT_ATOMS: atom_id res chain seq x y z
N MET A 1 -7.95 -28.66 6.38
CA MET A 1 -9.32 -28.49 5.84
C MET A 1 -9.41 -27.38 4.79
N LEU A 2 -8.81 -26.19 4.99
CA LEU A 2 -8.84 -25.10 4.00
C LEU A 2 -7.87 -25.29 2.81
N LEU A 3 -6.63 -25.75 3.05
CA LEU A 3 -5.66 -26.03 1.98
C LEU A 3 -6.17 -27.02 0.93
N SER A 4 -6.92 -28.04 1.37
CA SER A 4 -7.54 -29.04 0.50
C SER A 4 -8.72 -28.51 -0.34
N LEU A 5 -9.21 -27.29 -0.06
CA LEU A 5 -10.25 -26.66 -0.86
C LEU A 5 -9.63 -25.90 -2.04
N ILE A 6 -8.50 -25.24 -1.87
CA ILE A 6 -7.82 -24.49 -2.95
C ILE A 6 -7.47 -25.40 -4.13
N SER A 7 -6.99 -26.62 -3.84
CA SER A 7 -6.66 -27.59 -4.89
C SER A 7 -7.86 -28.05 -5.72
N LYS A 8 -9.09 -27.81 -5.25
CA LYS A 8 -10.34 -28.11 -5.98
C LYS A 8 -10.75 -27.02 -6.96
N PHE A 9 -10.09 -25.85 -6.95
CA PHE A 9 -10.37 -24.73 -7.85
C PHE A 9 -9.20 -24.52 -8.83
N PRO A 10 -9.12 -25.32 -9.91
CA PRO A 10 -7.97 -25.30 -10.82
C PRO A 10 -7.80 -23.99 -11.60
N CYS A 11 -8.85 -23.16 -11.66
CA CYS A 11 -8.86 -21.87 -12.35
C CYS A 11 -8.82 -20.67 -11.38
N LEU A 12 -8.46 -20.90 -10.11
CA LEU A 12 -8.42 -19.84 -9.11
C LEU A 12 -7.28 -18.85 -9.43
N GLN A 13 -7.65 -17.60 -9.73
CA GLN A 13 -6.70 -16.52 -10.00
C GLN A 13 -6.84 -15.34 -9.02
N ASN A 14 -7.92 -15.31 -8.24
CA ASN A 14 -8.21 -14.24 -7.29
C ASN A 14 -8.31 -14.85 -5.89
N LEU A 15 -7.39 -14.47 -5.01
CA LEU A 15 -7.34 -14.98 -3.65
C LEU A 15 -7.52 -13.82 -2.67
N SER A 16 -8.50 -13.95 -1.77
CA SER A 16 -8.71 -13.01 -0.67
C SER A 16 -8.67 -13.74 0.66
N LEU A 17 -7.77 -13.30 1.54
CA LEU A 17 -7.50 -13.88 2.85
C LEU A 17 -7.72 -12.80 3.91
N SER A 18 -8.72 -12.95 4.76
CA SER A 18 -9.06 -11.96 5.78
C SER A 18 -9.20 -12.61 7.15
N ASN A 19 -8.62 -12.00 8.18
CA ASN A 19 -8.64 -12.50 9.57
C ASN A 19 -8.12 -13.94 9.72
N ILE A 20 -7.06 -14.30 8.99
CA ILE A 20 -6.49 -15.66 9.01
C ILE A 20 -5.16 -15.64 9.77
N TYR A 21 -5.21 -15.63 11.10
CA TYR A 21 -4.01 -15.60 11.95
C TYR A 21 -3.07 -16.81 11.75
N PHE A 22 -3.62 -17.97 11.38
CA PHE A 22 -2.85 -19.17 11.04
C PHE A 22 -2.16 -19.11 9.66
N LEU A 23 -2.32 -18.01 8.93
CA LEU A 23 -1.62 -17.78 7.65
C LEU A 23 -0.14 -17.51 7.88
N THR A 24 0.20 -16.89 9.01
CA THR A 24 1.57 -16.50 9.37
C THR A 24 2.53 -17.67 9.25
N GLY A 25 3.55 -17.53 8.39
CA GLY A 25 4.58 -18.53 8.10
C GLY A 25 4.09 -19.71 7.25
N CYS A 26 2.87 -19.67 6.74
CA CYS A 26 2.26 -20.78 6.00
C CYS A 26 1.93 -20.44 4.56
N LEU A 27 2.14 -19.21 4.09
CA LEU A 27 1.63 -18.75 2.79
C LEU A 27 2.13 -19.61 1.61
N GLU A 28 3.36 -20.13 1.70
CA GLU A 28 3.89 -21.12 0.75
C GLU A 28 2.94 -22.31 0.54
N LYS A 29 2.43 -22.90 1.63
CA LYS A 29 1.58 -24.09 1.57
C LYS A 29 0.28 -23.79 0.82
N TRP A 30 -0.23 -22.57 0.94
CA TRP A 30 -1.47 -22.14 0.30
C TRP A 30 -1.27 -21.87 -1.18
N LEU A 31 -0.22 -21.11 -1.53
CA LEU A 31 0.01 -20.68 -2.90
C LEU A 31 0.58 -21.80 -3.78
N ARG A 32 1.34 -22.74 -3.22
CA ARG A 32 1.87 -23.89 -3.98
C ARG A 32 0.78 -24.82 -4.53
N CYS A 33 -0.43 -24.79 -3.97
CA CYS A 33 -1.57 -25.56 -4.46
C CYS A 33 -2.25 -24.94 -5.70
N LEU A 34 -1.90 -23.70 -6.05
CA LEU A 34 -2.49 -23.00 -7.19
C LEU A 34 -1.91 -23.55 -8.51
N LYS A 35 -2.80 -23.85 -9.45
CA LYS A 35 -2.43 -24.38 -10.78
C LYS A 35 -2.35 -23.30 -11.86
N THR A 36 -2.92 -22.13 -11.60
CA THR A 36 -2.94 -20.98 -12.50
C THR A 36 -2.20 -19.79 -11.87
N PRO A 37 -1.56 -18.94 -12.69
CA PRO A 37 -1.06 -17.65 -12.22
C PRO A 37 -2.18 -16.81 -11.61
N MET A 38 -1.88 -16.10 -10.53
CA MET A 38 -2.81 -15.21 -9.86
C MET A 38 -2.89 -13.86 -10.56
N THR A 39 -4.11 -13.35 -10.69
CA THR A 39 -4.40 -11.99 -11.12
C THR A 39 -4.56 -11.04 -9.93
N SER A 40 -5.13 -11.50 -8.82
CA SER A 40 -5.39 -10.68 -7.64
C SER A 40 -5.06 -11.41 -6.34
N LEU A 41 -4.37 -10.73 -5.43
CA LEU A 41 -4.07 -11.20 -4.07
C LEU A 41 -4.47 -10.11 -3.09
N SER A 42 -5.38 -10.46 -2.19
CA SER A 42 -5.82 -9.61 -1.09
C SER A 42 -5.56 -10.31 0.23
N ILE A 43 -4.83 -9.65 1.14
CA ILE A 43 -4.59 -10.10 2.50
C ILE A 43 -4.99 -8.95 3.43
N SER A 44 -5.92 -9.21 4.34
CA SER A 44 -6.38 -8.20 5.28
C SER A 44 -6.41 -8.69 6.73
N SER A 45 -6.12 -7.77 7.67
CA SER A 45 -6.23 -7.98 9.11
C SER A 45 -5.54 -9.29 9.55
N SER A 46 -4.31 -9.47 9.09
CA SER A 46 -3.50 -10.69 9.26
C SER A 46 -2.03 -10.31 9.39
N TRP A 47 -1.17 -11.25 9.80
CA TRP A 47 0.28 -11.01 9.88
C TRP A 47 1.02 -11.72 8.74
N LEU A 48 2.00 -11.04 8.16
CA LEU A 48 2.96 -11.64 7.23
C LEU A 48 4.32 -11.75 7.91
N SER A 49 4.79 -12.98 8.04
CA SER A 49 6.14 -13.23 8.53
C SER A 49 7.18 -12.92 7.46
N ARG A 50 8.44 -12.82 7.86
CA ARG A 50 9.56 -12.72 6.92
C ARG A 50 9.58 -13.85 5.89
N SER A 51 9.27 -15.09 6.29
CA SER A 51 9.26 -16.22 5.35
C SER A 51 8.11 -16.15 4.36
N ASP A 52 6.97 -15.55 4.74
CA ASP A 52 5.86 -15.34 3.79
C ASP A 52 6.24 -14.31 2.72
N LEU A 53 6.88 -13.20 3.11
CA LEU A 53 7.38 -12.19 2.17
C LEU A 53 8.50 -12.74 1.28
N ASP A 54 9.42 -13.52 1.86
CA ASP A 54 10.49 -14.18 1.12
C ASP A 54 9.92 -15.12 0.06
N TYR A 55 8.97 -15.97 0.45
CA TYR A 55 8.28 -16.86 -0.48
C TYR A 55 7.55 -16.09 -1.57
N LEU A 56 6.76 -15.05 -1.24
CA LEU A 56 6.06 -14.23 -2.22
C LEU A 56 7.02 -13.63 -3.25
N SER A 57 8.16 -13.11 -2.80
CA SER A 57 9.18 -12.53 -3.67
C SER A 57 9.78 -13.53 -4.68
N GLN A 58 9.59 -14.84 -4.46
CA GLN A 58 10.11 -15.93 -5.31
C GLN A 58 9.01 -16.80 -5.97
N CYS A 59 7.75 -16.69 -5.55
CA CYS A 59 6.63 -17.53 -5.97
C CYS A 59 6.17 -17.30 -7.43
N LEU A 60 6.45 -18.22 -8.36
CA LEU A 60 6.11 -18.03 -9.79
C LEU A 60 4.62 -17.77 -10.05
N ASN A 61 3.74 -18.25 -9.18
CA ASN A 61 2.29 -18.07 -9.30
C ASN A 61 1.85 -16.60 -9.20
N ILE A 62 2.69 -15.67 -8.72
CA ILE A 62 2.32 -14.25 -8.61
C ILE A 62 2.92 -13.36 -9.72
N GLN A 63 3.65 -13.92 -10.67
CA GLN A 63 4.35 -13.12 -11.69
C GLN A 63 3.38 -12.31 -12.59
N GLU A 64 2.13 -12.77 -12.73
CA GLU A 64 1.09 -12.10 -13.52
C GLU A 64 0.13 -11.25 -12.67
N LEU A 65 0.49 -10.98 -11.41
CA LEU A 65 -0.38 -10.27 -10.48
C LEU A 65 -0.66 -8.84 -10.98
N LYS A 66 -1.93 -8.50 -11.10
CA LYS A 66 -2.41 -7.16 -11.48
C LYS A 66 -2.84 -6.36 -10.27
N HIS A 67 -3.30 -7.02 -9.22
CA HIS A 67 -3.83 -6.34 -8.04
C HIS A 67 -3.26 -6.96 -6.76
N LEU A 68 -2.59 -6.13 -5.97
CA LEU A 68 -2.07 -6.48 -4.65
C LEU A 68 -2.73 -5.58 -3.60
N TYR A 69 -3.41 -6.20 -2.65
CA TYR A 69 -4.04 -5.53 -1.52
C TYR A 69 -3.48 -6.12 -0.23
N LEU A 70 -2.74 -5.33 0.53
CA LEU A 70 -2.34 -5.62 1.91
C LEU A 70 -2.99 -4.53 2.78
N ILE A 71 -3.94 -4.92 3.63
CA ILE A 71 -4.76 -3.97 4.41
C ILE A 71 -4.76 -4.38 5.87
N GLY A 72 -4.26 -3.55 6.78
CA GLY A 72 -4.17 -3.94 8.20
C GLY A 72 -3.22 -5.13 8.39
N VAL A 73 -2.15 -5.18 7.59
CA VAL A 73 -1.13 -6.25 7.62
C VAL A 73 0.17 -5.67 8.12
N GLU A 74 0.56 -6.02 9.34
CA GLU A 74 1.82 -5.57 9.94
C GLU A 74 3.01 -6.10 9.13
N LEU A 75 3.79 -5.19 8.54
CA LEU A 75 4.99 -5.52 7.79
C LEU A 75 6.23 -5.39 8.70
N PRO A 76 7.01 -6.47 8.88
CA PRO A 76 8.10 -6.47 9.83
C PRO A 76 9.28 -5.62 9.36
N ASP A 77 9.70 -4.70 10.23
CA ASP A 77 10.85 -3.81 10.03
C ASP A 77 12.19 -4.50 9.79
N SER A 78 12.27 -5.78 10.14
CA SER A 78 13.46 -6.61 9.92
C SER A 78 13.73 -6.91 8.44
N CYS A 79 12.76 -6.69 7.53
CA CYS A 79 12.92 -7.08 6.13
C CYS A 79 12.20 -6.18 5.09
N PRO A 80 12.31 -4.84 5.17
CA PRO A 80 11.67 -3.93 4.19
C PRO A 80 12.09 -4.22 2.74
N LYS A 81 13.31 -4.73 2.53
CA LYS A 81 13.82 -5.12 1.21
C LYS A 81 12.98 -6.20 0.53
N LEU A 82 12.37 -7.12 1.28
CA LEU A 82 11.54 -8.19 0.70
C LEU A 82 10.27 -7.62 0.04
N LEU A 83 9.71 -6.54 0.59
CA LEU A 83 8.59 -5.82 -0.03
C LEU A 83 9.02 -5.18 -1.36
N GLY A 84 10.22 -4.61 -1.41
CA GLY A 84 10.80 -4.07 -2.65
C GLY A 84 10.98 -5.14 -3.74
N LEU A 85 11.50 -6.32 -3.36
CA LEU A 85 11.67 -7.46 -4.28
C LEU A 85 10.33 -8.02 -4.77
N LEU A 86 9.34 -8.10 -3.88
CA LEU A 86 7.97 -8.48 -4.25
C LEU A 86 7.42 -7.54 -5.34
N LEU A 87 7.53 -6.22 -5.14
CA LEU A 87 7.06 -5.25 -6.14
C LEU A 87 7.87 -5.29 -7.43
N GLU A 88 9.19 -5.49 -7.36
CA GLU A 88 10.05 -5.60 -8.55
C GLU A 88 9.53 -6.69 -9.47
N ARG A 89 9.18 -7.83 -8.87
CA ARG A 89 8.74 -9.02 -9.59
C ARG A 89 7.43 -8.87 -10.33
N ILE A 90 6.51 -8.07 -9.77
CA ILE A 90 5.17 -7.83 -10.35
C ILE A 90 5.09 -6.48 -11.07
N SER A 91 6.19 -5.73 -11.15
CA SER A 91 6.23 -4.36 -11.66
C SER A 91 5.66 -4.23 -13.09
N SER A 92 5.93 -5.21 -13.95
CA SER A 92 5.48 -5.19 -15.34
C SER A 92 3.96 -5.37 -15.51
N THR A 93 3.27 -5.97 -14.53
CA THR A 93 1.84 -6.33 -14.61
C THR A 93 0.96 -5.57 -13.63
N LEU A 94 1.53 -5.01 -12.56
CA LEU A 94 0.78 -4.40 -11.46
C LEU A 94 -0.01 -3.16 -11.90
N GLN A 95 -1.31 -3.19 -11.67
CA GLN A 95 -2.28 -2.14 -11.98
C GLN A 95 -2.84 -1.47 -10.73
N THR A 96 -2.94 -2.22 -9.62
CA THR A 96 -3.43 -1.73 -8.32
C THR A 96 -2.49 -2.16 -7.22
N LEU A 97 -2.03 -1.20 -6.41
CA LEU A 97 -1.26 -1.44 -5.21
C LEU A 97 -1.92 -0.75 -4.01
N GLU A 98 -2.47 -1.54 -3.09
CA GLU A 98 -2.95 -1.02 -1.82
C GLU A 98 -2.12 -1.62 -0.70
N LEU A 99 -1.41 -0.76 0.02
CA LEU A 99 -0.66 -1.05 1.23
C LEU A 99 -1.21 -0.13 2.31
N GLU A 100 -2.43 -0.39 2.77
CA GLU A 100 -3.14 0.46 3.73
C GLU A 100 -2.99 -0.11 5.14
N GLU A 101 -2.70 0.75 6.12
CA GLU A 101 -2.61 0.33 7.53
C GLU A 101 -1.61 -0.85 7.72
N CYS A 102 -0.49 -0.81 7.00
CA CYS A 102 0.51 -1.88 7.01
C CYS A 102 1.63 -1.64 8.04
N GLU A 103 1.46 -0.64 8.90
CA GLU A 103 2.50 -0.11 9.79
C GLU A 103 3.82 0.24 9.06
N MET A 104 3.73 0.58 7.76
CA MET A 104 4.91 0.97 7.00
C MET A 104 5.53 2.22 7.60
N ARG A 105 6.86 2.29 7.49
CA ARG A 105 7.73 3.38 7.98
C ARG A 105 8.65 3.81 6.84
N ASP A 106 9.43 4.85 7.07
CA ASP A 106 10.39 5.38 6.09
C ASP A 106 11.28 4.29 5.46
N CYS A 107 11.73 3.28 6.22
CA CYS A 107 12.51 2.16 5.70
C CYS A 107 11.75 1.30 4.68
N HIS A 108 10.46 1.05 4.91
CA HIS A 108 9.58 0.31 4.00
C HIS A 108 9.33 1.08 2.71
N PHE A 109 9.01 2.37 2.83
CA PHE A 109 8.81 3.23 1.65
C PHE A 109 10.08 3.32 0.81
N ASN A 110 11.22 3.64 1.42
CA ASN A 110 12.50 3.70 0.70
C ASN A 110 12.87 2.40 -0.01
N ALA A 111 12.53 1.25 0.59
CA ALA A 111 12.79 -0.06 -0.03
C ALA A 111 11.93 -0.33 -1.28
N ILE A 112 10.73 0.24 -1.38
CA ILE A 112 9.83 0.03 -2.53
C ILE A 112 10.04 1.02 -3.67
N LEU A 113 10.63 2.20 -3.42
CA LEU A 113 10.74 3.27 -4.44
C LEU A 113 11.34 2.83 -5.79
N PRO A 114 12.46 2.07 -5.83
CA PRO A 114 13.06 1.66 -7.09
C PRO A 114 12.10 0.81 -7.92
N SER A 115 11.50 -0.20 -7.30
CA SER A 115 10.57 -1.13 -7.93
C SER A 115 9.25 -0.46 -8.32
N LEU A 116 8.73 0.41 -7.45
CA LEU A 116 7.49 1.15 -7.68
C LEU A 116 7.60 2.03 -8.94
N SER A 117 8.78 2.61 -9.19
CA SER A 117 9.03 3.42 -10.39
C SER A 117 8.96 2.63 -11.69
N GLN A 118 9.13 1.31 -11.62
CA GLN A 118 9.06 0.41 -12.78
C GLN A 118 7.61 -0.05 -13.07
N CYS A 119 6.66 0.25 -12.19
CA CYS A 119 5.26 -0.15 -12.31
C CYS A 119 4.49 0.66 -13.37
N SER A 120 4.88 0.53 -14.64
CA SER A 120 4.35 1.33 -15.76
C SER A 120 2.85 1.11 -16.05
N GLN A 121 2.26 0.02 -15.53
CA GLN A 121 0.84 -0.29 -15.68
C GLN A 121 -0.01 0.22 -14.49
N LEU A 122 0.61 0.82 -13.48
CA LEU A 122 -0.06 1.19 -12.24
C LEU A 122 -1.07 2.32 -12.47
N THR A 123 -2.30 2.07 -12.05
CA THR A 123 -3.44 3.01 -12.17
C THR A 123 -3.98 3.46 -10.83
N VAL A 124 -3.76 2.66 -9.78
CA VAL A 124 -4.29 2.86 -8.43
C VAL A 124 -3.18 2.63 -7.40
N VAL A 125 -2.99 3.59 -6.49
CA VAL A 125 -2.18 3.42 -5.28
C VAL A 125 -2.94 3.85 -4.03
N ASN A 126 -2.76 3.10 -2.95
CA ASN A 126 -3.24 3.46 -1.62
C ASN A 126 -2.18 3.16 -0.57
N PHE A 127 -1.69 4.20 0.11
CA PHE A 127 -0.71 4.10 1.20
C PHE A 127 -1.25 4.67 2.52
N CYS A 128 -2.56 4.87 2.63
CA CYS A 128 -3.17 5.48 3.82
C CYS A 128 -2.86 4.72 5.11
N ASN A 129 -2.98 5.43 6.22
CA ASN A 129 -2.82 4.86 7.56
C ASN A 129 -1.43 4.22 7.83
N ASN A 130 -0.40 4.63 7.09
CA ASN A 130 1.00 4.30 7.39
C ASN A 130 1.74 5.48 8.02
N ASN A 131 2.93 5.21 8.54
CA ASN A 131 3.84 6.20 9.11
C ASN A 131 4.86 6.64 8.06
N ILE A 132 4.87 7.91 7.70
CA ILE A 132 5.85 8.43 6.75
C ILE A 132 6.28 9.83 7.16
N SER A 133 7.59 10.11 7.13
CA SER A 133 8.08 11.48 7.26
C SER A 133 7.76 12.30 6.01
N LEU A 134 7.75 13.62 6.15
CA LEU A 134 7.58 14.54 5.02
C LEU A 134 8.65 14.34 3.97
N LEU A 135 9.90 14.10 4.39
CA LEU A 135 11.02 13.87 3.48
C LEU A 135 10.75 12.65 2.58
N VAL A 136 10.37 11.52 3.18
CA VAL A 136 10.14 10.28 2.42
C VAL A 136 8.85 10.36 1.60
N LEU A 137 7.81 11.05 2.08
CA LEU A 137 6.61 11.28 1.28
C LEU A 137 6.91 12.14 0.05
N LYS A 138 7.68 13.23 0.17
CA LYS A 138 8.09 14.03 -0.99
C LYS A 138 8.84 13.16 -2.02
N ASN A 139 9.72 12.28 -1.55
CA ASN A 139 10.42 11.35 -2.44
C ASN A 139 9.45 10.36 -3.11
N LEU A 140 8.54 9.75 -2.35
CA LEU A 140 7.50 8.86 -2.89
C LEU A 140 6.68 9.55 -4.00
N LEU A 141 6.28 10.81 -3.78
CA LEU A 141 5.55 11.59 -4.78
C LEU A 141 6.39 11.84 -6.03
N CYS A 142 7.69 12.14 -5.92
CA CYS A 142 8.57 12.24 -7.10
C CYS A 142 8.63 10.94 -7.92
N HIS A 143 8.52 9.78 -7.26
CA HIS A 143 8.51 8.48 -7.94
C HIS A 143 7.14 8.17 -8.58
N THR A 144 6.03 8.43 -7.90
CA THR A 144 4.68 8.22 -8.45
C THR A 144 4.28 9.27 -9.48
N ALA A 145 4.88 10.47 -9.45
CA ALA A 145 4.69 11.51 -10.45
C ALA A 145 5.09 11.02 -11.86
N LYS A 146 6.12 10.16 -11.94
CA LYS A 146 6.61 9.55 -13.20
C LYS A 146 5.71 8.45 -13.76
N LEU A 147 4.72 7.98 -12.99
CA LEU A 147 3.80 6.93 -13.41
C LEU A 147 2.57 7.56 -14.10
N SER A 148 2.65 7.74 -15.41
CA SER A 148 1.65 8.48 -16.21
C SER A 148 0.25 7.86 -16.24
N LYS A 149 0.11 6.57 -15.91
CA LYS A 149 -1.18 5.86 -15.87
C LYS A 149 -1.93 5.99 -14.55
N LEU A 150 -1.33 6.58 -13.51
CA LEU A 150 -2.00 6.76 -12.23
C LEU A 150 -3.24 7.65 -12.39
N THR A 151 -4.35 7.14 -11.89
CA THR A 151 -5.66 7.81 -11.94
C THR A 151 -6.28 7.99 -10.56
N TYR A 152 -5.91 7.14 -9.60
CA TYR A 152 -6.41 7.18 -8.23
C TYR A 152 -5.25 6.97 -7.25
N GLU A 153 -5.03 7.95 -6.38
CA GLU A 153 -3.87 7.98 -5.51
C GLU A 153 -4.30 8.44 -4.12
N LYS A 154 -4.01 7.60 -3.13
CA LYS A 154 -4.20 7.95 -1.73
C LYS A 154 -2.87 7.90 -0.99
N TYR A 155 -2.51 9.00 -0.35
CA TYR A 155 -1.30 9.14 0.44
C TYR A 155 -1.65 9.40 1.91
N PRO A 156 -0.82 8.96 2.86
CA PRO A 156 -0.99 9.29 4.26
C PRO A 156 -0.54 10.74 4.52
N ALA A 157 -1.13 11.39 5.52
CA ALA A 157 -0.56 12.59 6.12
C ALA A 157 0.78 12.25 6.78
N THR A 158 1.73 13.18 6.71
CA THR A 158 3.07 12.94 7.24
C THR A 158 3.11 12.98 8.76
N LEU A 159 4.12 12.36 9.36
CA LEU A 159 4.32 12.35 10.82
C LEU A 159 4.39 13.76 11.41
N GLU A 160 4.87 14.73 10.65
CA GLU A 160 4.96 16.13 11.04
C GLU A 160 3.58 16.79 11.21
N CYS A 161 2.51 16.19 10.69
CA CYS A 161 1.13 16.63 10.89
C CYS A 161 0.53 16.14 12.23
N TYR A 162 1.34 15.54 13.11
CA TYR A 162 0.89 15.02 14.39
C TYR A 162 1.75 15.55 15.55
N GLU A 163 1.10 15.74 16.70
CA GLU A 163 1.73 15.93 17.99
C GLU A 163 1.16 14.85 18.92
N GLU A 164 1.96 13.81 19.18
CA GLU A 164 1.50 12.56 19.80
C GLU A 164 0.31 11.94 19.03
N LEU A 165 -0.88 11.92 19.63
CA LEU A 165 -2.12 11.41 19.02
C LEU A 165 -2.98 12.53 18.41
N ARG A 166 -2.60 13.79 18.58
CA ARG A 166 -3.35 14.96 18.08
C ARG A 166 -2.97 15.26 16.64
N ILE A 167 -3.98 15.58 15.83
CA ILE A 167 -3.82 16.00 14.43
C ILE A 167 -3.59 17.52 14.38
N LEU A 168 -2.46 17.94 13.84
CA LEU A 168 -2.12 19.34 13.57
C LEU A 168 -2.74 19.78 12.23
N LYS A 169 -4.03 20.12 12.25
CA LYS A 169 -4.83 20.41 11.04
C LYS A 169 -4.25 21.54 10.19
N ASP A 170 -3.76 22.61 10.81
CA ASP A 170 -3.18 23.76 10.11
C ASP A 170 -1.92 23.35 9.32
N LYS A 171 -1.09 22.48 9.92
CA LYS A 171 0.10 21.94 9.27
C LYS A 171 -0.23 20.97 8.15
N PHE A 172 -1.23 20.10 8.36
CA PHE A 172 -1.76 19.24 7.31
C PHE A 172 -2.26 20.07 6.11
N MET A 173 -2.97 21.17 6.38
CA MET A 173 -3.50 22.07 5.35
C MET A 173 -2.44 22.86 4.62
N LEU A 174 -1.39 23.28 5.31
CA LEU A 174 -0.26 23.96 4.72
C LEU A 174 0.52 23.04 3.77
N LEU A 175 0.75 21.79 4.17
CA LEU A 175 1.60 20.86 3.44
C LEU A 175 0.92 20.23 2.21
N CYS A 176 -0.38 19.91 2.27
CA CYS A 176 -1.04 19.19 1.19
C CYS A 176 -0.96 19.89 -0.19
N PRO A 177 -1.16 21.22 -0.32
CA PRO A 177 -0.94 21.92 -1.58
C PRO A 177 0.48 21.72 -2.13
N GLU A 178 1.52 21.89 -1.29
CA GLU A 178 2.92 21.70 -1.68
C GLU A 178 3.17 20.27 -2.19
N LEU A 179 2.56 19.27 -1.56
CA LEU A 179 2.68 17.86 -1.95
C LEU A 179 2.01 17.59 -3.30
N VAL A 180 0.86 18.22 -3.58
CA VAL A 180 0.23 18.12 -4.91
C VAL A 180 1.09 18.77 -5.99
N ASP A 181 1.78 19.87 -5.67
CA ASP A 181 2.61 20.57 -6.65
C ASP A 181 3.81 19.73 -7.13
N ILE A 182 4.32 18.81 -6.30
CA ILE A 182 5.31 17.81 -6.72
C ILE A 182 4.77 16.92 -7.85
N LEU A 183 3.52 16.46 -7.74
CA LEU A 183 2.90 15.66 -8.79
C LEU A 183 2.65 16.50 -10.05
N ARG A 184 2.21 17.76 -9.87
CA ARG A 184 1.92 18.70 -10.98
C ARG A 184 3.15 19.10 -11.78
N ALA A 185 4.33 19.05 -11.17
CA ALA A 185 5.59 19.31 -11.85
C ALA A 185 5.87 18.31 -13.00
N GLU A 186 5.36 17.08 -12.89
CA GLU A 186 5.61 16.01 -13.88
C GLU A 186 4.39 15.63 -14.71
N ARG A 187 3.17 15.71 -14.14
CA ARG A 187 1.92 15.33 -14.84
C ARG A 187 0.70 16.05 -14.29
N GLN A 188 -0.44 15.93 -14.98
CA GLN A 188 -1.73 16.37 -14.43
C GLN A 188 -2.37 15.23 -13.60
N PRO A 189 -2.32 15.28 -12.25
CA PRO A 189 -2.96 14.27 -11.42
C PRO A 189 -4.48 14.29 -11.57
N LYS A 190 -5.13 13.11 -11.53
CA LYS A 190 -6.59 12.97 -11.68
C LYS A 190 -7.32 12.99 -10.34
N LYS A 191 -7.15 11.94 -9.53
CA LYS A 191 -7.73 11.85 -8.18
C LYS A 191 -6.61 11.59 -7.19
N VAL A 192 -6.17 12.65 -6.51
CA VAL A 192 -5.16 12.58 -5.46
C VAL A 192 -5.78 13.02 -4.16
N SER A 193 -5.59 12.21 -3.12
CA SER A 193 -6.06 12.52 -1.79
C SER A 193 -5.01 12.21 -0.73
N PHE A 194 -4.94 13.05 0.30
CA PHE A 194 -4.16 12.86 1.51
C PHE A 194 -5.09 12.64 2.69
N PHE A 195 -4.77 11.69 3.56
CA PHE A 195 -5.60 11.33 4.71
C PHE A 195 -4.80 11.31 6.00
N THR A 196 -5.33 11.94 7.04
CA THR A 196 -4.81 11.72 8.40
C THR A 196 -5.27 10.38 8.93
N ARG A 197 -4.63 9.91 10.01
CA ARG A 197 -5.21 8.88 10.88
C ARG A 197 -6.60 9.31 11.36
N THR A 198 -7.40 8.32 11.72
CA THR A 198 -8.70 8.53 12.35
C THR A 198 -8.53 9.22 13.70
N CYS A 199 -9.26 10.31 13.93
CA CYS A 199 -9.28 10.97 15.23
C CYS A 199 -9.96 10.06 16.27
N LEU A 200 -9.31 9.86 17.42
CA LEU A 200 -9.83 8.98 18.48
C LEU A 200 -11.09 9.51 19.17
N ASN A 201 -11.38 10.80 19.05
CA ASN A 201 -12.54 11.44 19.68
C ASN A 201 -13.80 11.37 18.81
N CYS A 202 -13.68 11.70 17.51
CA CYS A 202 -14.81 11.78 16.59
C CYS A 202 -14.92 10.59 15.62
N PHE A 203 -13.92 9.72 15.57
CA PHE A 203 -13.80 8.63 14.58
C PHE A 203 -13.81 9.08 13.11
N HIS A 204 -13.57 10.36 12.84
CA HIS A 204 -13.38 10.90 11.49
C HIS A 204 -11.90 11.20 11.24
N CYS A 205 -11.43 10.97 10.02
CA CYS A 205 -10.15 11.47 9.55
C CYS A 205 -10.31 12.87 8.93
N CYS A 206 -9.22 13.63 8.89
CA CYS A 206 -9.15 14.79 8.00
C CYS A 206 -8.69 14.30 6.62
N PHE A 207 -9.25 14.89 5.55
CA PHE A 207 -8.81 14.60 4.19
C PHE A 207 -8.66 15.86 3.34
N TYR A 208 -7.74 15.79 2.39
CA TYR A 208 -7.50 16.80 1.35
C TYR A 208 -7.48 16.10 0.00
N SER A 209 -8.33 16.49 -0.97
CA SER A 209 -8.27 16.01 -2.38
C SER A 209 -7.97 17.13 -3.40
N LEU A 210 -8.34 16.99 -4.67
CA LEU A 210 -8.32 18.15 -5.59
C LEU A 210 -9.62 18.96 -5.52
N GLU A 211 -10.71 18.32 -5.11
CA GLU A 211 -12.07 18.84 -5.16
C GLU A 211 -12.63 19.20 -3.78
N ALA A 212 -12.17 18.54 -2.71
CA ALA A 212 -12.81 18.63 -1.41
C ALA A 212 -11.81 18.57 -0.25
N ARG A 213 -12.22 19.15 0.88
CA ARG A 213 -11.49 19.14 2.15
C ARG A 213 -12.48 18.77 3.24
N LEU A 214 -12.07 17.92 4.18
CA LEU A 214 -12.86 17.60 5.38
C LEU A 214 -11.94 17.58 6.59
N PHE A 215 -12.46 18.05 7.71
CA PHE A 215 -11.73 18.12 8.97
C PHE A 215 -12.56 17.53 10.10
N CYS A 216 -11.92 16.79 11.00
CA CYS A 216 -12.51 16.54 12.30
C CYS A 216 -12.61 17.87 13.06
N LEU A 217 -13.70 18.10 13.79
CA LEU A 217 -13.94 19.32 14.56
C LEU A 217 -13.47 19.21 16.03
N CYS A 218 -12.86 18.09 16.41
CA CYS A 218 -12.33 17.92 17.76
C CYS A 218 -11.20 18.92 18.06
N PRO A 219 -11.03 19.32 19.33
CA PRO A 219 -9.91 20.12 19.79
C PRO A 219 -8.55 19.53 19.41
#